data_AF-A0A2N9H6Q2-F1
#
_entry.id   AF-A0A2N9H6Q2-F1
#
_cell.length_a   1.000
_cell.length_b   1.000
_cell.length_c   1.000
_cell.angle_alpha   90.00
_cell.angle_beta   90.00
_cell.angle_gamma   90.00
#
_symmetry.space_group_name_H-M   'P 1'
#
loop_
_entity.id
_entity.type
_entity.pdbx_description
1 polymer ?
#
loop_
_entity_poly.entity_id
_entity_poly.type
_entity_poly.pdbx_seq_one_letter_code
_entity_poly.pdbx_strand_id
1 'polypeptide(L)'
;MLRDKVPKTGLNTPFQGGLVKDVAESVIKWAKDGLERRGLEESVYLNGLAEVVSTGMTPAEKLLQMYHEKWAQNVDPVFEELRY
;
A
#
# COMPACT_ATOMS: atom_id res chain seq x y z
N MET A 1 -19.94 3.64 0.82
CA MET A 1 -19.19 3.22 2.03
C MET A 1 -17.70 3.04 1.69
N LEU A 2 -16.82 2.67 2.64
CA LEU A 2 -15.37 2.53 2.40
C LEU A 2 -15.02 1.79 1.11
N ARG A 3 -15.74 0.70 0.83
CA ARG A 3 -15.64 -0.12 -0.40
C ARG A 3 -15.69 0.70 -1.69
N ASP A 4 -16.44 1.80 -1.72
CA ASP A 4 -16.64 2.64 -2.90
C ASP A 4 -15.65 3.82 -2.97
N LYS A 5 -15.07 4.20 -1.82
CA LYS A 5 -14.17 5.36 -1.72
C LYS A 5 -12.70 4.98 -1.81
N VAL A 6 -12.31 3.87 -1.19
CA VAL A 6 -10.93 3.36 -1.22
C VAL A 6 -10.39 3.17 -2.64
N PRO A 7 -11.16 2.70 -3.64
CA PRO A 7 -10.67 2.62 -5.01
C PRO A 7 -10.22 3.96 -5.61
N LYS A 8 -10.72 5.10 -5.11
CA LYS A 8 -10.37 6.43 -5.61
C LYS A 8 -9.25 7.10 -4.81
N THR A 9 -9.29 6.95 -3.48
CA THR A 9 -8.41 7.72 -2.57
C THR A 9 -7.46 6.86 -1.75
N GLY A 10 -7.48 5.53 -1.91
CA GLY A 10 -6.56 4.62 -1.23
C GLY A 10 -6.55 4.81 0.29
N LEU A 11 -5.35 4.87 0.87
CA LEU A 11 -5.13 5.09 2.30
C LEU A 11 -5.57 6.49 2.76
N ASN A 12 -5.66 7.47 1.85
CA ASN A 12 -6.13 8.83 2.12
C ASN A 12 -7.66 8.94 2.20
N THR A 13 -8.39 7.82 2.16
CA THR A 13 -9.84 7.80 2.31
C THR A 13 -10.23 8.22 3.74
N PRO A 14 -11.06 9.27 3.94
CA PRO A 14 -11.51 9.65 5.27
C PRO A 14 -12.39 8.60 5.94
N PHE A 15 -12.12 8.30 7.21
CA PHE A 15 -12.85 7.29 7.99
C PHE A 15 -12.80 7.59 9.50
N GLN A 16 -13.98 7.64 10.16
CA GLN A 16 -14.13 7.80 11.61
C GLN A 16 -13.28 8.91 12.26
N GLY A 17 -13.13 10.06 11.60
CA GLY A 17 -12.36 11.20 12.12
C GLY A 17 -10.87 11.16 11.80
N GLY A 18 -10.39 10.11 11.13
CA GLY A 18 -9.05 10.00 10.58
C GLY A 18 -9.08 9.53 9.12
N LEU A 19 -8.03 8.81 8.73
CA LEU A 19 -7.86 8.20 7.42
C LEU A 19 -7.89 6.67 7.52
N VAL A 20 -8.14 6.00 6.39
CA VAL A 20 -7.95 4.54 6.29
C VAL A 20 -6.50 4.15 6.62
N LYS A 21 -5.53 5.04 6.39
CA LYS A 21 -4.13 4.88 6.83
C LYS A 21 -4.02 4.52 8.32
N ASP A 22 -4.73 5.23 9.20
CA ASP A 22 -4.64 5.04 10.66
C ASP A 22 -5.14 3.64 11.05
N VAL A 23 -6.17 3.15 10.35
CA VAL A 23 -6.67 1.78 10.51
C VAL A 23 -5.63 0.78 10.00
N ALA A 24 -5.01 1.04 8.85
CA ALA A 24 -4.02 0.17 8.25
C ALA A 24 -2.76 0.01 9.12
N GLU A 25 -2.31 1.08 9.80
CA GLU A 25 -1.21 1.05 10.78
C GLU A 25 -1.50 0.09 11.95
N SER A 26 -2.75 0.08 12.44
CA SER A 26 -3.16 -0.85 13.50
C SER A 26 -3.24 -2.29 12.98
N VAL A 27 -3.83 -2.48 11.80
CA VAL A 27 -4.02 -3.81 11.19
C VAL A 27 -2.69 -4.48 10.85
N ILE A 28 -1.72 -3.75 10.29
CA ILE A 28 -0.42 -4.33 9.93
C ILE A 28 0.35 -4.77 11.19
N LYS A 29 0.24 -4.01 12.28
CA LYS A 29 0.81 -4.38 13.57
C LYS A 29 0.19 -5.69 14.08
N TRP A 30 -1.14 -5.80 14.10
CA TRP A 30 -1.81 -7.03 14.56
C TRP A 30 -1.52 -8.24 13.68
N ALA A 31 -1.44 -8.05 12.37
CA ALA A 31 -1.07 -9.10 11.43
C ALA A 31 0.36 -9.60 11.72
N LYS A 32 1.31 -8.69 11.94
CA LYS A 32 2.70 -9.03 12.31
C LYS A 32 2.75 -9.80 13.63
N ASP A 33 2.10 -9.29 14.68
CA ASP A 33 2.04 -9.96 15.99
C ASP A 33 1.46 -11.38 15.86
N GLY A 34 0.45 -11.58 15.01
CA GLY A 34 -0.16 -12.88 14.76
C GLY A 34 0.79 -13.88 14.06
N LEU A 35 1.56 -13.42 13.07
CA LEU A 35 2.56 -14.25 12.38
C LEU A 35 3.74 -14.58 13.29
N GLU A 36 4.20 -13.64 14.12
CA GLU A 36 5.27 -13.87 15.09
C GLU A 36 4.87 -14.95 16.11
N ARG A 37 3.62 -14.93 16.60
CA ARG A 37 3.10 -15.96 17.51
C ARG A 37 3.04 -17.36 16.89
N ARG A 38 2.91 -17.46 15.57
CA ARG A 38 2.95 -18.76 14.86
C ARG A 38 4.36 -19.35 14.85
N GLY A 39 5.41 -18.54 15.01
CA GLY A 39 6.80 -19.00 15.10
C GLY A 39 7.37 -19.56 13.78
N LEU A 40 6.80 -19.17 12.64
CA LEU A 40 7.20 -19.67 11.30
C LEU A 40 8.08 -18.67 10.52
N GLU A 41 8.48 -17.57 11.14
CA GLU A 41 9.28 -16.50 10.51
C GLU A 41 8.63 -15.87 9.25
N GLU A 42 7.30 -15.97 9.12
CA GLU A 42 6.53 -15.50 7.97
C GLU A 42 6.25 -13.98 7.99
N SER A 43 6.61 -13.27 9.08
CA SER A 43 6.32 -11.84 9.20
C SER A 43 7.03 -10.98 8.14
N VAL A 44 8.13 -11.48 7.56
CA VAL A 44 8.85 -10.84 6.45
C VAL A 44 7.97 -10.59 5.22
N TYR A 45 6.96 -11.43 4.98
CA TYR A 45 6.04 -11.27 3.85
C TYR A 45 5.15 -10.03 3.98
N LEU A 46 5.05 -9.44 5.17
CA LEU A 46 4.33 -8.19 5.39
C LEU A 46 5.17 -6.95 5.10
N ASN A 47 6.47 -7.07 4.82
CA ASN A 47 7.36 -5.91 4.66
C ASN A 47 6.89 -4.93 3.58
N GLY A 48 6.44 -5.44 2.42
CA GLY A 48 5.92 -4.58 1.35
C GLY A 48 4.64 -3.83 1.75
N LEU A 49 3.75 -4.48 2.51
CA LEU A 49 2.55 -3.83 3.04
C LEU A 49 2.89 -2.81 4.12
N ALA A 50 3.86 -3.12 4.99
CA ALA A 50 4.34 -2.20 6.01
C ALA A 50 4.96 -0.93 5.41
N GLU A 51 5.67 -1.04 4.29
CA GLU A 51 6.19 0.11 3.54
C GLU A 51 5.06 0.98 2.97
N VAL A 52 4.04 0.37 2.36
CA VAL A 52 2.87 1.11 1.83
C VAL A 52 2.16 1.86 2.95
N VAL A 53 1.98 1.22 4.10
CA VAL A 53 1.32 1.85 5.26
C VAL A 53 2.19 2.95 5.87
N SER A 54 3.50 2.74 6.03
CA SER A 54 4.38 3.75 6.63
C SER A 54 4.51 5.01 5.76
N THR A 55 4.75 4.82 4.46
CA THR A 55 4.82 5.91 3.48
C THR A 55 3.46 6.57 3.25
N GLY A 56 2.36 5.82 3.43
CA GLY A 56 1.03 6.24 3.03
C GLY A 56 0.84 6.24 1.50
N MET A 57 1.79 5.69 0.75
CA MET A 57 1.81 5.71 -0.71
C MET A 57 1.55 4.31 -1.25
N THR A 58 0.43 4.18 -1.96
CA THR A 58 0.02 2.94 -2.61
C THR A 58 0.92 2.62 -3.81
N PRO A 59 1.02 1.34 -4.23
CA PRO A 59 1.70 1.01 -5.48
C PRO A 59 1.15 1.76 -6.69
N ALA A 60 -0.16 2.01 -6.73
CA ALA A 60 -0.79 2.79 -7.80
C ALA A 60 -0.30 4.24 -7.81
N GLU A 61 -0.18 4.89 -6.65
CA GLU A 61 0.39 6.24 -6.55
C GLU A 61 1.87 6.26 -6.96
N LYS A 62 2.65 5.23 -6.62
CA LYS A 62 4.04 5.10 -7.10
C LYS A 62 4.10 5.05 -8.63
N LEU A 63 3.26 4.23 -9.27
CA LEU A 63 3.19 4.17 -10.73
C LEU A 63 2.72 5.48 -11.35
N LEU A 64 1.76 6.18 -10.74
CA LEU A 64 1.32 7.50 -11.20
C LEU A 64 2.44 8.54 -11.10
N GLN A 65 3.23 8.51 -10.02
CA GLN A 65 4.41 9.38 -9.91
C GLN A 65 5.41 9.08 -11.03
N MET A 66 5.73 7.80 -11.28
CA MET A 66 6.64 7.41 -12.35
C MET A 66 6.12 7.79 -13.72
N TYR A 67 4.81 7.65 -13.95
CA TYR A 67 4.12 8.09 -15.15
C TYR A 67 4.31 9.58 -15.39
N HIS A 68 4.09 10.43 -14.38
CA HIS A 68 4.22 11.88 -14.52
C HIS A 68 5.68 12.36 -14.58
N GLU A 69 6.61 11.62 -13.97
CA GLU A 69 8.02 11.97 -13.90
C GLU A 69 8.84 11.18 -14.93
N LYS A 70 9.40 10.03 -14.51
CA LYS A 70 10.38 9.24 -15.26
C LYS A 70 9.90 8.81 -16.64
N TRP A 71 8.62 8.51 -16.78
CA TRP A 71 8.06 7.94 -18.01
C TRP A 71 7.46 9.00 -18.94
N ALA A 72 7.51 10.28 -18.57
CA ALA A 72 7.05 11.39 -19.41
C ALA A 72 5.64 11.17 -20.00
N GLN A 73 4.72 10.70 -19.16
CA GLN A 73 3.33 10.38 -19.50
C GLN A 73 3.17 9.24 -20.53
N ASN A 74 4.19 8.38 -20.67
CA ASN A 74 4.10 7.11 -21.37
C ASN A 74 3.89 5.96 -20.37
N VAL A 75 2.99 5.02 -20.69
CA VAL A 75 2.74 3.81 -19.89
C VAL A 75 3.62 2.64 -20.31
N ASP A 76 4.21 2.63 -21.51
CA ASP A 76 5.01 1.52 -22.04
C ASP A 76 6.09 1.00 -21.07
N PRO A 77 6.81 1.84 -20.30
CA PRO A 77 7.81 1.35 -19.36
C PRO A 77 7.28 0.40 -18.28
N VAL A 78 5.98 0.43 -17.97
CA VAL A 78 5.37 -0.46 -16.95
C VAL A 78 5.57 -1.95 -17.28
N PHE A 79 5.61 -2.30 -18.56
CA PHE A 79 5.78 -3.68 -19.03
C PHE A 79 7.20 -4.21 -18.89
N GLU A 80 8.18 -3.32 -18.72
CA GLU A 80 9.56 -3.67 -18.37
C GLU A 80 9.73 -3.67 -16.84
N GLU A 81 9.25 -2.62 -16.17
CA GLU A 81 9.52 -2.41 -14.74
C GLU A 81 8.77 -3.35 -13.81
N LEU A 82 7.57 -3.82 -14.20
CA LEU A 82 6.78 -4.79 -13.44
C LEU A 82 6.79 -6.20 -14.07
N ARG A 83 7.79 -6.50 -14.90
CA ARG A 83 7.96 -7.83 -15.48
C ARG A 83 8.26 -8.86 -14.39
N TYR A 84 7.63 -10.03 -14.50
CA TYR A 84 7.91 -11.22 -13.68
C TYR A 84 9.06 -12.06 -14.25
#